data_AF-A0A0C9UUE3-F1
#
_entry.id   AF-A0A0C9UUE3-F1
#
_cell.length_a   1.000
_cell.length_b   1.000
_cell.length_c   1.000
_cell.angle_alpha   90.00
_cell.angle_beta   90.00
_cell.angle_gamma   90.00
#
_symmetry.space_group_name_H-M   'P 1'
#
loop_
_entity.id
_entity.type
_entity.pdbx_description
1 polymer ?
#
loop_
_entity_poly.entity_id
_entity_poly.type
_entity_poly.pdbx_seq_one_letter_code
_entity_poly.pdbx_strand_id
1 'polypeptide(L)'
;MPKVTRAKKVEQQVDDPSGPVFFWRPSTIHGYLGQWYPSPFTYIEPDGREIHYENAEQYMMHRKGLLFAPEDSITALILQIMNPKAIKALGRLVPNFNEKVWIQNRYQIVVDGNYLKFAQNKDLKEQLLATGDRELIEASPVDRVWGVGSGWKNAEKQRDRWGLNLLGKALMEVRDKLKAAEGVSTGEII
;
A
#
# COMPACT_ATOMS: atom_id res chain seq x y z
N MET A 1 38.02 23.15 -11.10
CA MET A 1 38.02 22.04 -10.12
C MET A 1 36.64 21.40 -10.12
N PRO A 2 36.50 20.08 -10.39
CA PRO A 2 35.19 19.42 -10.33
C PRO A 2 34.78 19.24 -8.86
N LYS A 3 33.54 19.62 -8.53
CA LYS A 3 32.97 19.40 -7.20
C LYS A 3 32.72 17.90 -7.02
N VAL A 4 33.49 17.27 -6.15
CA VAL A 4 33.22 15.91 -5.68
C VAL A 4 31.95 15.96 -4.84
N THR A 5 30.82 15.54 -5.40
CA THR A 5 29.58 15.33 -4.65
C THR A 5 29.79 14.16 -3.69
N ARG A 6 29.92 14.47 -2.40
CA ARG A 6 29.97 13.48 -1.32
C ARG A 6 28.65 12.69 -1.37
N ALA A 7 28.72 11.41 -1.74
CA ALA A 7 27.56 10.53 -1.64
C ALA A 7 27.03 10.59 -0.20
N LYS A 8 25.78 11.05 -0.02
CA LYS A 8 25.12 10.98 1.28
C LYS A 8 25.06 9.51 1.67
N LYS A 9 25.69 9.16 2.79
CA LYS A 9 25.58 7.83 3.39
C LYS A 9 24.09 7.58 3.62
N VAL A 10 23.49 6.68 2.85
CA VAL A 10 22.09 6.29 3.03
C VAL A 10 22.07 5.43 4.28
N GLU A 11 21.77 6.05 5.41
CA GLU A 11 21.62 5.33 6.67
C GLU A 11 20.41 4.40 6.55
N GLN A 12 20.66 3.10 6.67
CA GLN A 12 19.65 2.07 6.50
C GLN A 12 18.70 2.11 7.70
N GLN A 13 17.41 1.95 7.43
CA GLN A 13 16.42 1.76 8.47
C GLN A 13 16.72 0.45 9.20
N VAL A 14 16.68 0.48 10.53
CA VAL A 14 16.89 -0.68 11.40
C VAL A 14 15.53 -1.11 11.94
N ASP A 15 15.26 -2.42 11.97
CA ASP A 15 14.07 -2.97 12.63
C ASP A 15 14.35 -3.11 14.14
N ASP A 16 13.49 -2.53 14.96
CA ASP A 16 13.43 -2.82 16.39
C ASP A 16 12.33 -3.86 16.60
N PRO A 17 12.65 -5.12 16.95
CA PRO A 17 11.64 -6.16 17.09
C PRO A 17 10.67 -5.92 18.25
N SER A 18 11.01 -5.02 19.19
CA SER A 18 10.15 -4.66 20.32
C SER A 18 9.20 -3.49 20.02
N GLY A 19 9.43 -2.78 18.92
CA GLY A 19 8.71 -1.57 18.52
C GLY A 19 7.74 -1.77 17.36
N PRO A 20 7.09 -0.69 16.89
CA PRO A 20 6.28 -0.73 15.69
C PRO A 20 7.12 -0.93 14.43
N VAL A 21 6.49 -1.44 13.37
CA VAL A 21 7.10 -1.62 12.06
C VAL A 21 6.89 -0.37 11.22
N PHE A 22 7.96 0.39 11.01
CA PHE A 22 7.92 1.54 10.12
C PHE A 22 8.19 1.12 8.67
N PHE A 23 7.50 1.74 7.71
CA PHE A 23 7.77 1.54 6.29
C PHE A 23 7.51 2.81 5.48
N TRP A 24 8.16 2.95 4.33
CA TRP A 24 7.89 4.07 3.41
C TRP A 24 8.32 3.79 1.97
N ARG A 25 9.63 3.66 1.72
CA ARG A 25 10.16 3.49 0.36
C ARG A 25 10.32 2.01 0.02
N PRO A 26 10.07 1.60 -1.24
CA PRO A 26 10.26 0.21 -1.66
C PRO A 26 11.68 -0.34 -1.39
N SER A 27 12.69 0.53 -1.40
CA SER A 27 14.10 0.16 -1.14
C SER A 27 14.47 -0.01 0.33
N THR A 28 13.52 0.09 1.26
CA THR A 28 13.76 -0.12 2.71
C THR A 28 13.40 -1.54 3.11
N ILE A 29 13.89 -1.99 4.27
CA ILE A 29 13.68 -3.36 4.77
C ILE A 29 12.20 -3.78 4.84
N HIS A 30 11.32 -2.83 5.12
CA HIS A 30 9.86 -3.03 5.18
C HIS A 30 9.14 -2.42 3.99
N GLY A 31 9.88 -2.11 2.91
CA GLY A 31 9.35 -1.48 1.71
C GLY A 31 8.24 -2.29 1.04
N TYR A 32 8.22 -3.60 1.25
CA TYR A 32 7.20 -4.53 0.77
C TYR A 32 5.79 -4.22 1.26
N LEU A 33 5.65 -3.52 2.39
CA LEU A 33 4.36 -3.06 2.92
C LEU A 33 3.76 -1.91 2.08
N GLY A 34 4.58 -1.18 1.32
CA GLY A 34 4.15 -0.02 0.56
C GLY A 34 3.36 -0.36 -0.72
N GLN A 35 2.51 0.58 -1.14
CA GLN A 35 1.72 0.51 -2.38
C GLN A 35 2.59 0.44 -3.65
N TRP A 36 3.79 1.00 -3.60
CA TRP A 36 4.70 1.14 -4.73
C TRP A 36 5.68 -0.03 -4.88
N TYR A 37 5.63 -1.00 -3.97
CA TYR A 37 6.48 -2.18 -4.07
C TYR A 37 6.00 -3.05 -5.24
N PRO A 38 6.91 -3.51 -6.13
CA PRO A 38 6.54 -4.44 -7.21
C PRO A 38 6.03 -5.75 -6.62
N SER A 39 4.76 -6.04 -6.84
CA SER A 39 4.08 -7.19 -6.27
C SER A 39 2.88 -7.49 -7.16
N PRO A 40 3.08 -8.23 -8.26
CA PRO A 40 2.03 -8.45 -9.22
C PRO A 40 0.91 -9.29 -8.61
N PHE A 41 -0.33 -8.99 -8.99
CA PHE A 41 -1.51 -9.76 -8.61
C PHE A 41 -2.64 -9.57 -9.63
N THR A 42 -3.59 -10.50 -9.63
CA THR A 42 -4.77 -10.48 -10.50
C THR A 42 -6.03 -10.19 -9.69
N TYR A 43 -6.93 -9.39 -10.25
CA TYR A 43 -8.31 -9.26 -9.78
C TYR A 43 -9.25 -9.87 -10.81
N ILE A 44 -10.20 -10.68 -10.34
CA ILE A 44 -11.29 -11.21 -11.16
C ILE A 44 -12.52 -10.35 -10.87
N GLU A 45 -12.98 -9.62 -11.89
CA GLU A 45 -14.21 -8.83 -11.81
C GLU A 45 -15.44 -9.73 -11.66
N PRO A 46 -16.58 -9.21 -11.17
CA PRO A 46 -17.81 -9.99 -11.04
C PRO A 46 -18.34 -10.57 -12.37
N ASP A 47 -17.98 -9.97 -13.50
CA ASP A 47 -18.29 -10.44 -14.85
C ASP A 47 -17.32 -11.53 -15.36
N GLY A 48 -16.35 -11.95 -14.53
CA GLY A 48 -15.33 -12.95 -14.85
C GLY A 48 -14.10 -12.41 -15.55
N ARG A 49 -14.03 -11.10 -15.81
CA ARG A 49 -12.88 -10.50 -16.50
C ARG A 49 -11.66 -10.42 -15.58
N GLU A 50 -10.51 -10.83 -16.09
CA GLU A 50 -9.26 -10.75 -15.34
C GLU A 50 -8.55 -9.42 -15.58
N ILE A 51 -8.05 -8.80 -14.50
CA ILE A 51 -7.25 -7.58 -14.55
C ILE A 51 -5.97 -7.82 -13.77
N HIS A 52 -4.84 -7.67 -14.44
CA HIS A 52 -3.51 -7.78 -13.84
C HIS A 52 -3.01 -6.40 -13.38
N TYR A 53 -2.39 -6.37 -12.20
CA TYR A 53 -1.77 -5.19 -11.63
C TYR A 53 -0.32 -5.49 -11.25
N GLU A 54 0.58 -4.55 -11.53
CA GLU A 54 2.01 -4.64 -11.20
C GLU A 54 2.31 -4.34 -9.73
N ASN A 55 1.46 -3.52 -9.11
CA ASN A 55 1.55 -3.09 -7.73
C ASN A 55 0.20 -2.54 -7.26
N ALA A 56 0.06 -2.38 -5.95
CA ALA A 56 -1.20 -1.97 -5.36
C ALA A 56 -1.56 -0.48 -5.61
N GLU A 57 -0.59 0.39 -5.94
CA GLU A 57 -0.88 1.76 -6.41
C GLU A 57 -1.63 1.74 -7.76
N GLN A 58 -1.25 0.85 -8.68
CA GLN A 58 -1.95 0.69 -9.96
C GLN A 58 -3.40 0.29 -9.74
N TYR A 59 -3.64 -0.69 -8.87
CA TYR A 59 -4.99 -1.09 -8.46
C TYR A 59 -5.77 0.08 -7.88
N MET A 60 -5.19 0.77 -6.87
CA MET A 60 -5.86 1.87 -6.19
C MET A 60 -6.26 3.00 -7.15
N MET A 61 -5.37 3.39 -8.08
CA MET A 61 -5.67 4.42 -9.06
C MET A 61 -6.66 3.96 -10.13
N HIS A 62 -6.58 2.70 -10.59
CA HIS A 62 -7.54 2.15 -11.55
C HIS A 62 -8.94 2.08 -10.95
N ARG A 63 -9.07 1.58 -9.70
CA ARG A 63 -10.36 1.56 -8.97
C ARG A 63 -10.89 2.97 -8.71
N LYS A 64 -10.02 3.95 -8.48
CA LYS A 64 -10.42 5.37 -8.43
C LYS A 64 -10.98 5.84 -9.78
N GLY A 65 -10.35 5.46 -10.89
CA GLY A 65 -10.85 5.71 -12.24
C GLY A 65 -12.24 5.13 -12.46
N LEU A 66 -12.42 3.83 -12.17
CA LEU A 66 -13.73 3.16 -12.26
C LEU A 66 -14.82 3.82 -11.41
N LEU A 67 -14.46 4.36 -10.24
CA LEU A 67 -15.41 5.00 -9.33
C LEU A 67 -15.95 6.34 -9.86
N PHE A 68 -15.15 7.11 -10.60
CA PHE A 68 -15.52 8.48 -11.00
C PHE A 68 -15.71 8.66 -12.51
N ALA A 69 -15.02 7.86 -13.32
CA ALA A 69 -14.93 8.01 -14.76
C ALA A 69 -14.58 6.67 -15.44
N PRO A 70 -15.47 5.65 -15.37
CA PRO A 70 -15.18 4.29 -15.85
C PRO A 70 -14.84 4.25 -17.35
N GLU A 71 -15.50 5.07 -18.16
CA GLU A 71 -15.30 5.12 -19.62
C GLU A 71 -14.19 6.10 -20.05
N ASP A 72 -13.51 6.77 -19.11
CA ASP A 72 -12.49 7.75 -19.45
C ASP A 72 -11.16 7.08 -19.83
N SER A 73 -10.50 7.63 -20.85
CA SER A 73 -9.20 7.16 -21.33
C SER A 73 -8.13 7.06 -20.25
N ILE A 74 -8.16 7.92 -19.22
CA ILE A 74 -7.22 7.90 -18.09
C ILE A 74 -7.39 6.61 -17.28
N THR A 75 -8.62 6.14 -17.07
CA THR A 75 -8.92 4.90 -16.34
C THR A 75 -8.27 3.71 -17.05
N ALA A 76 -8.45 3.59 -18.37
CA ALA A 76 -7.80 2.56 -19.16
C ALA A 76 -6.26 2.72 -19.20
N LEU A 77 -5.75 3.95 -19.31
CA LEU A 77 -4.33 4.24 -19.39
C LEU A 77 -3.56 3.83 -18.13
N ILE A 78 -4.18 3.91 -16.94
CA ILE A 78 -3.54 3.49 -15.69
C ILE A 78 -3.07 2.03 -15.75
N LEU A 79 -3.81 1.14 -16.42
CA LEU A 79 -3.43 -0.27 -16.57
C LEU A 79 -2.21 -0.48 -17.48
N GLN A 80 -1.86 0.51 -18.31
CA GLN A 80 -0.74 0.43 -19.25
C GLN A 80 0.58 0.97 -18.69
N ILE A 81 0.58 1.51 -17.47
CA ILE A 81 1.76 2.15 -16.87
C ILE A 81 2.26 1.34 -15.70
N MET A 82 3.55 1.00 -15.72
CA MET A 82 4.20 0.24 -14.64
C MET A 82 4.81 1.13 -13.54
N ASN A 83 5.18 2.37 -13.88
CA ASN A 83 5.89 3.25 -12.95
C ASN A 83 4.93 3.87 -11.89
N PRO A 84 5.06 3.57 -10.59
CA PRO A 84 4.12 4.03 -9.55
C PRO A 84 3.98 5.55 -9.45
N LYS A 85 5.05 6.30 -9.73
CA LYS A 85 5.01 7.77 -9.72
C LYS A 85 4.15 8.30 -10.88
N ALA A 86 4.25 7.70 -12.06
CA ALA A 86 3.44 8.06 -13.21
C ALA A 86 1.97 7.65 -13.02
N ILE A 87 1.73 6.45 -12.47
CA ILE A 87 0.39 5.97 -12.08
C ILE A 87 -0.28 6.96 -11.12
N LYS A 88 0.41 7.35 -10.05
CA LYS A 88 -0.10 8.33 -9.07
C LYS A 88 -0.39 9.69 -9.71
N ALA A 89 0.41 10.10 -10.69
CA ALA A 89 0.18 11.33 -11.42
C ALA A 89 -1.09 11.25 -12.28
N LEU A 90 -1.29 10.14 -13.01
CA LEU A 90 -2.52 9.90 -13.79
C LEU A 90 -3.76 9.83 -12.89
N GLY A 91 -3.67 9.19 -11.73
CA GLY A 91 -4.77 9.12 -10.78
C GLY A 91 -5.24 10.49 -10.23
N ARG A 92 -4.43 11.54 -10.35
CA ARG A 92 -4.84 12.93 -10.04
C ARG A 92 -5.63 13.58 -11.17
N LEU A 93 -5.53 13.05 -12.39
CA LEU A 93 -6.21 13.55 -13.58
C LEU A 93 -7.57 12.88 -13.82
N VAL A 94 -7.93 11.85 -13.02
CA VAL A 94 -9.24 11.19 -13.08
C VAL A 94 -10.36 12.25 -12.98
N PRO A 95 -11.22 12.37 -14.02
CA PRO A 95 -12.32 13.34 -14.03
C PRO A 95 -13.38 13.05 -12.97
N ASN A 96 -14.29 14.02 -12.76
CA ASN A 96 -15.45 13.89 -11.86
C ASN A 96 -15.10 13.51 -10.41
N PHE A 97 -13.86 13.76 -9.98
CA PHE A 97 -13.42 13.43 -8.64
C PHE A 97 -14.26 14.15 -7.58
N ASN A 98 -14.83 13.38 -6.67
CA ASN A 98 -15.52 13.88 -5.49
C ASN A 98 -14.82 13.39 -4.23
N GLU A 99 -14.32 14.31 -3.42
CA GLU A 99 -13.55 13.97 -2.22
C GLU A 99 -14.38 13.21 -1.18
N LYS A 100 -15.66 13.55 -0.99
CA LYS A 100 -16.52 12.89 -0.01
C LYS A 100 -16.75 11.42 -0.39
N VAL A 101 -17.08 11.18 -1.66
CA VAL A 101 -17.23 9.82 -2.21
C VAL A 101 -15.89 9.09 -2.12
N TRP A 102 -14.77 9.75 -2.40
CA TRP A 102 -13.46 9.12 -2.27
C TRP A 102 -13.15 8.70 -0.83
N ILE A 103 -13.40 9.56 0.16
CA ILE A 103 -13.18 9.24 1.58
C ILE A 103 -14.00 8.02 2.01
N GLN A 104 -15.24 7.90 1.52
CA GLN A 104 -16.11 6.76 1.80
C GLN A 104 -15.61 5.44 1.22
N ASN A 105 -14.90 5.46 0.08
CA ASN A 105 -14.53 4.24 -0.66
C ASN A 105 -13.04 3.89 -0.56
N ARG A 106 -12.15 4.87 -0.40
CA ARG A 106 -10.69 4.70 -0.55
C ARG A 106 -10.10 3.65 0.37
N TYR A 107 -10.62 3.57 1.60
CA TYR A 107 -10.08 2.67 2.60
C TYR A 107 -10.32 1.21 2.19
N GLN A 108 -11.56 0.86 1.84
CA GLN A 108 -11.89 -0.50 1.40
C GLN A 108 -11.16 -0.86 0.10
N ILE A 109 -11.08 0.06 -0.86
CA ILE A 109 -10.28 -0.16 -2.09
C ILE A 109 -8.84 -0.54 -1.75
N VAL A 110 -8.21 0.17 -0.80
CA VAL A 110 -6.83 -0.13 -0.40
C VAL A 110 -6.71 -1.43 0.39
N VAL A 111 -7.70 -1.78 1.22
CA VAL A 111 -7.77 -3.09 1.90
C VAL A 111 -7.86 -4.22 0.87
N ASP A 112 -8.78 -4.13 -0.08
CA ASP A 112 -9.02 -5.16 -1.10
C ASP A 112 -7.78 -5.39 -1.98
N GLY A 113 -7.17 -4.30 -2.47
CA GLY A 113 -5.95 -4.37 -3.26
C GLY A 113 -4.77 -4.99 -2.49
N ASN A 114 -4.59 -4.62 -1.22
CA ASN A 114 -3.55 -5.24 -0.39
C ASN A 114 -3.88 -6.71 -0.06
N TYR A 115 -5.14 -7.05 0.19
CA TYR A 115 -5.52 -8.45 0.40
C TYR A 115 -5.15 -9.30 -0.81
N LEU A 116 -5.50 -8.88 -2.03
CA LEU A 116 -5.14 -9.58 -3.26
C LEU A 116 -3.62 -9.71 -3.42
N LYS A 117 -2.89 -8.61 -3.22
CA LYS A 117 -1.42 -8.58 -3.22
C LYS A 117 -0.84 -9.64 -2.29
N PHE A 118 -1.19 -9.60 -1.01
CA PHE A 118 -0.59 -10.49 -0.01
C PHE A 118 -1.12 -11.93 -0.11
N ALA A 119 -2.38 -12.15 -0.50
CA ALA A 119 -2.92 -13.49 -0.70
C ALA A 119 -2.24 -14.23 -1.87
N GLN A 120 -1.84 -13.51 -2.93
CA GLN A 120 -1.25 -14.11 -4.13
C GLN A 120 0.29 -14.16 -4.10
N ASN A 121 0.94 -13.36 -3.26
CA ASN A 121 2.40 -13.33 -3.12
C ASN A 121 2.82 -14.00 -1.80
N LYS A 122 3.09 -15.31 -1.85
CA LYS A 122 3.35 -16.15 -0.66
C LYS A 122 4.44 -15.58 0.27
N ASP A 123 5.60 -15.22 -0.27
CA ASP A 123 6.70 -14.69 0.53
C ASP A 123 6.33 -13.35 1.21
N LEU A 124 5.59 -12.49 0.51
CA LEU A 124 5.12 -11.23 1.08
C LEU A 124 4.06 -11.47 2.16
N LYS A 125 3.19 -12.46 1.96
CA LYS A 125 2.21 -12.91 2.95
C LYS A 125 2.89 -13.29 4.25
N GLU A 126 3.90 -14.16 4.16
CA GLU A 126 4.68 -14.63 5.30
C GLU A 126 5.36 -13.47 6.03
N GLN A 127 5.93 -12.51 5.30
CA GLN A 127 6.51 -11.31 5.88
C GLN A 127 5.47 -10.45 6.60
N LEU A 128 4.28 -10.23 6.02
CA LEU A 128 3.20 -9.49 6.67
C LEU A 128 2.71 -10.20 7.94
N LEU A 129 2.52 -11.51 7.89
CA LEU A 129 2.11 -12.30 9.06
C LEU A 129 3.18 -12.30 10.16
N ALA A 130 4.46 -12.33 9.79
CA ALA A 130 5.60 -12.26 10.70
C ALA A 130 5.73 -10.89 11.41
N THR A 131 4.99 -9.86 10.99
CA THR A 131 4.86 -8.63 11.79
C THR A 131 4.12 -8.86 13.12
N GLY A 132 3.44 -10.02 13.28
CA GLY A 132 2.76 -10.41 14.50
C GLY A 132 1.57 -9.50 14.79
N ASP A 133 1.59 -8.87 15.96
CA ASP A 133 0.60 -7.87 16.37
C ASP A 133 1.20 -6.46 16.44
N ARG A 134 2.43 -6.27 15.93
CA ARG A 134 3.09 -4.96 15.89
C ARG A 134 2.28 -3.97 15.05
N GLU A 135 2.24 -2.71 15.49
CA GLU A 135 1.61 -1.63 14.74
C GLU A 135 2.41 -1.36 13.46
N LEU A 136 1.72 -1.24 12.33
CA LEU A 136 2.32 -0.91 11.04
C LEU A 136 2.16 0.59 10.79
N ILE A 137 3.27 1.28 10.54
CA ILE A 137 3.30 2.74 10.40
C ILE A 137 3.92 3.14 9.07
N GLU A 138 3.12 3.73 8.18
CA GLU A 138 3.65 4.35 6.98
C GLU A 138 4.32 5.69 7.35
N ALA A 139 5.64 5.62 7.57
CA ALA A 139 6.50 6.72 8.00
C ALA A 139 6.91 7.65 6.86
N SER A 140 5.93 8.03 6.04
CA SER A 140 6.10 9.03 4.98
C SER A 140 6.11 10.43 5.58
N PRO A 141 7.16 11.25 5.36
CA PRO A 141 7.22 12.63 5.85
C PRO A 141 6.29 13.60 5.09
N VAL A 142 5.70 13.16 3.98
CA VAL A 142 4.93 14.02 3.07
C VAL A 142 3.49 13.57 2.86
N ASP A 143 3.12 12.37 3.33
CA ASP A 143 1.77 11.84 3.23
C ASP A 143 1.13 11.80 4.62
N ARG A 144 0.03 12.57 4.79
CA ARG A 144 -0.74 12.63 6.05
C ARG A 144 -2.06 11.88 5.97
N VAL A 145 -2.38 11.27 4.83
CA VAL A 145 -3.59 10.46 4.65
C VAL A 145 -3.23 8.99 4.79
N TRP A 146 -2.33 8.50 3.95
CA TRP A 146 -1.90 7.11 3.99
C TRP A 146 -0.82 6.90 5.05
N GLY A 147 0.05 7.90 5.24
CA GLY A 147 1.08 7.91 6.28
C GLY A 147 0.84 8.87 7.43
N VAL A 148 1.84 8.93 8.31
CA VAL A 148 1.83 9.75 9.54
C VAL A 148 2.35 11.17 9.35
N GLY A 149 2.87 11.53 8.18
CA GLY A 149 3.47 12.85 7.93
C GLY A 149 4.79 13.08 8.68
N SER A 150 5.48 12.01 9.09
CA SER A 150 6.78 12.06 9.76
C SER A 150 7.63 10.87 9.38
N GLY A 151 8.94 11.06 9.30
CA GLY A 151 9.89 9.98 9.04
C GLY A 151 10.07 9.07 10.25
N TRP A 152 10.49 7.82 10.02
CA TRP A 152 10.53 6.76 11.04
C TRP A 152 11.29 7.14 12.32
N LYS A 153 12.34 7.97 12.22
CA LYS A 153 13.12 8.45 13.38
C LYS A 153 12.33 9.32 14.37
N ASN A 154 11.30 10.01 13.87
CA ASN A 154 10.54 11.01 14.63
C ASN A 154 9.08 10.63 14.81
N ALA A 155 8.57 9.67 14.01
CA ALA A 155 7.17 9.27 14.02
C ALA A 155 6.69 8.96 15.45
N GLU A 156 7.40 8.11 16.20
CA GLU A 156 6.98 7.73 17.55
C GLU A 156 6.89 8.92 18.53
N LYS A 157 7.78 9.90 18.37
CA LYS A 157 7.84 11.10 19.22
C LYS A 157 6.76 12.14 18.89
N GLN A 158 6.02 11.94 17.80
CA GLN A 158 5.09 12.93 17.22
C GLN A 158 3.69 12.35 17.01
N ARG A 159 3.31 11.32 17.79
CA ARG A 159 1.99 10.65 17.69
C ARG A 159 0.82 11.64 17.74
N ASP A 160 0.93 12.68 18.56
CA ASP A 160 -0.04 13.78 18.69
C ASP A 160 -0.28 14.55 17.38
N ARG A 161 0.68 14.51 16.44
CA ARG A 161 0.66 15.25 15.16
C ARG A 161 0.52 14.36 13.95
N TRP A 162 0.23 13.08 14.14
CA TRP A 162 0.15 12.15 13.03
C TRP A 162 -0.90 12.54 12.00
N GLY A 163 -0.61 12.16 10.76
CA GLY A 163 -1.64 11.91 9.76
C GLY A 163 -2.51 10.71 10.13
N LEU A 164 -3.33 10.27 9.19
CA LEU A 164 -4.32 9.23 9.47
C LEU A 164 -3.74 7.80 9.53
N ASN A 165 -2.54 7.59 8.99
CA ASN A 165 -1.89 6.27 8.85
C ASN A 165 -2.83 5.21 8.24
N LEU A 166 -3.63 5.58 7.24
CA LEU A 166 -4.64 4.68 6.68
C LEU A 166 -4.02 3.42 6.06
N LEU A 167 -2.81 3.49 5.51
CA LEU A 167 -2.18 2.32 4.91
C LEU A 167 -1.75 1.32 5.98
N GLY A 168 -1.14 1.79 7.07
CA GLY A 168 -0.81 0.95 8.21
C GLY A 168 -2.04 0.23 8.77
N LYS A 169 -3.16 0.95 8.95
CA LYS A 169 -4.43 0.38 9.39
C LYS A 169 -4.98 -0.67 8.42
N ALA A 170 -5.00 -0.36 7.12
CA ALA A 170 -5.48 -1.29 6.10
C ALA A 170 -4.64 -2.58 6.06
N LEU A 171 -3.32 -2.48 6.21
CA LEU A 171 -2.42 -3.65 6.22
C LEU A 171 -2.63 -4.52 7.46
N MET A 172 -2.88 -3.92 8.63
CA MET A 172 -3.21 -4.69 9.84
C MET A 172 -4.55 -5.42 9.68
N GLU A 173 -5.55 -4.79 9.06
CA GLU A 173 -6.82 -5.46 8.73
C GLU A 173 -6.61 -6.61 7.72
N VAL A 174 -5.79 -6.41 6.69
CA VAL A 174 -5.43 -7.47 5.73
C VAL A 174 -4.71 -8.63 6.43
N ARG A 175 -3.79 -8.34 7.35
CA ARG A 175 -3.11 -9.34 8.17
C ARG A 175 -4.11 -10.18 8.95
N ASP A 176 -5.11 -9.56 9.57
CA ASP A 176 -6.13 -10.27 10.34
C ASP A 176 -7.05 -11.12 9.45
N LYS A 177 -7.44 -10.61 8.27
CA LYS A 177 -8.20 -11.38 7.27
C LYS A 177 -7.43 -12.62 6.80
N LEU A 178 -6.12 -12.49 6.55
CA LEU A 178 -5.27 -13.60 6.13
C LEU A 178 -5.10 -14.64 7.25
N LYS A 179 -4.89 -14.21 8.50
CA LYS A 179 -4.87 -15.11 9.68
C LYS A 179 -6.16 -15.91 9.79
N ALA A 180 -7.32 -15.25 9.62
CA ALA A 180 -8.62 -15.92 9.68
C ALA A 180 -8.80 -16.95 8.55
N ALA A 181 -8.38 -16.62 7.33
CA ALA A 181 -8.44 -17.54 6.20
C ALA A 181 -7.55 -18.79 6.39
N GLU A 182 -6.38 -18.66 7.02
CA GLU A 182 -5.50 -19.80 7.35
C GLU A 182 -6.05 -20.66 8.50
N GLY A 183 -6.69 -20.03 9.51
CA GLY A 183 -7.32 -20.72 10.63
C GLY A 183 -8.54 -21.56 10.23
N VAL A 184 -9.27 -21.16 9.19
CA VAL A 184 -10.41 -21.94 8.66
C VAL A 184 -9.94 -23.20 7.90
N SER A 185 -8.72 -23.21 7.34
CA SER A 185 -8.19 -24.34 6.57
C SER A 185 -7.73 -25.53 7.43
N THR A 186 -7.65 -25.40 8.75
CA THR A 186 -7.15 -26.46 9.67
C THR A 186 -8.22 -27.02 10.61
N GLY A 187 -9.48 -26.57 10.49
CA GLY A 187 -10.54 -26.83 11.45
C GLY A 187 -11.63 -27.85 11.07
N GLU A 188 -11.64 -28.41 9.86
CA GLU A 188 -12.68 -29.39 9.46
C GLU A 188 -12.06 -30.70 8.96
N ILE A 189 -11.65 -31.54 9.92
CA ILE A 189 -11.79 -32.99 9.80
C ILE A 189 -12.36 -33.47 11.15
N ILE A 190 -13.67 -33.69 11.18
CA ILE A 190 -14.31 -34.63 12.11
C ILE A 190 -15.35 -35.43 11.34
#